data_AF-A0A368H7M7-F1
#
_entry.id   AF-A0A368H7M7-F1
#
_cell.length_a   1.000
_cell.length_b   1.000
_cell.length_c   1.000
_cell.angle_alpha   90.00
_cell.angle_beta   90.00
_cell.angle_gamma   90.00
#
_symmetry.space_group_name_H-M   'P 1'
#
loop_
_entity.id
_entity.type
_entity.pdbx_description
1 polymer ?
#
loop_
_entity_poly.entity_id
_entity_poly.type
_entity_poly.pdbx_seq_one_letter_code
_entity_poly.pdbx_strand_id
1 'polypeptide(L)'
;MRSEDLSKQTERLDSSLRKTQRQYARRSRFRCLLENMNHLFRKLESNGVSATTGNEKIDKLMKDAIIVLRTHLIELQKVASLAEDFHTKYLQALRKRVSHDVLVGSTGDSDDDLAEPGRPDEVRNVT
;
A
#
# COMPACT_ATOMS: atom_id res chain seq x y z
N MET A 1 31.95 7.19 -22.02
CA MET A 1 31.54 5.79 -21.79
C MET A 1 31.67 5.33 -20.34
N ARG A 2 32.82 5.46 -19.65
CA ARG A 2 32.98 4.93 -18.26
C ARG A 2 32.04 5.49 -17.18
N SER A 3 31.58 6.74 -17.31
CA SER A 3 30.81 7.42 -16.26
C SER A 3 29.35 6.96 -16.19
N GLU A 4 28.73 6.64 -17.32
CA GLU A 4 27.35 6.13 -17.37
C GLU A 4 27.25 4.70 -16.82
N ASP A 5 28.28 3.88 -17.04
CA ASP A 5 28.32 2.52 -16.52
C ASP A 5 28.45 2.49 -14.99
N LEU A 6 29.26 3.38 -14.43
CA LEU A 6 29.39 3.57 -12.98
C LEU A 6 28.06 4.02 -12.35
N SER A 7 27.37 4.98 -12.97
CA SER A 7 26.08 5.47 -12.49
C SER A 7 24.99 4.37 -12.48
N LYS A 8 24.88 3.61 -13.58
CA LYS A 8 23.96 2.46 -13.68
C LYS A 8 24.27 1.39 -12.64
N GLN A 9 25.54 1.19 -12.30
CA GLN A 9 25.97 0.23 -11.29
C GLN A 9 25.59 0.67 -9.87
N THR A 10 25.70 1.95 -9.55
CA THR A 10 25.26 2.53 -8.28
C THR A 10 23.75 2.42 -8.09
N GLU A 11 22.95 2.76 -9.12
CA GLU A 11 21.48 2.63 -9.05
C GLU A 11 21.01 1.18 -8.83
N ARG A 12 21.71 0.21 -9.43
CA ARG A 12 21.43 -1.22 -9.24
C ARG A 12 21.71 -1.67 -7.81
N LEU A 13 22.83 -1.22 -7.22
CA LEU A 13 23.18 -1.50 -5.84
C LEU A 13 22.16 -0.91 -4.87
N ASP A 14 21.74 0.34 -5.09
CA ASP A 14 20.74 1.01 -4.25
C ASP A 14 19.36 0.33 -4.34
N SER A 15 18.96 -0.09 -5.55
CA SER A 15 17.73 -0.87 -5.74
C SER A 15 17.79 -2.21 -5.00
N SER A 16 18.93 -2.89 -5.05
CA SER A 16 19.16 -4.16 -4.32
C SER A 16 19.13 -3.96 -2.81
N LEU A 17 19.80 -2.93 -2.29
CA LEU A 17 19.81 -2.60 -0.86
C LEU A 17 18.41 -2.31 -0.34
N ARG A 18 17.62 -1.50 -1.07
CA ARG A 18 16.22 -1.21 -0.72
C ARG A 18 15.35 -2.47 -0.70
N LYS A 19 15.55 -3.39 -1.64
CA LYS A 19 14.81 -4.68 -1.67
C LYS A 19 15.19 -5.55 -0.47
N THR A 20 16.48 -5.67 -0.16
CA THR A 20 16.99 -6.45 0.98
C THR A 20 16.50 -5.88 2.31
N GLN A 21 16.53 -4.55 2.48
CA GLN A 21 15.99 -3.90 3.68
C GLN A 21 14.49 -4.16 3.85
N ARG A 22 13.70 -4.07 2.78
CA ARG A 22 12.26 -4.41 2.80
C ARG A 22 12.04 -5.87 3.18
N GLN A 23 12.85 -6.79 2.64
CA GLN A 23 12.78 -8.21 2.98
C GLN A 23 13.14 -8.47 4.45
N TYR A 24 14.19 -7.81 4.97
CA TYR A 24 14.58 -7.91 6.38
C TYR A 24 13.49 -7.38 7.31
N ALA A 25 12.91 -6.21 6.99
CA ALA A 25 11.80 -5.63 7.75
C ALA A 25 10.58 -6.57 7.78
N ARG A 26 10.26 -7.24 6.66
CA ARG A 26 9.20 -8.25 6.60
C ARG A 26 9.52 -9.46 7.48
N ARG A 27 10.74 -10.02 7.41
CA ARG A 27 11.17 -11.15 8.23
C ARG A 27 11.21 -10.82 9.72
N SER A 28 11.67 -9.62 10.07
CA SER A 28 11.72 -9.13 11.45
C SER A 28 10.30 -8.97 12.03
N ARG A 29 9.38 -8.36 11.27
CA ARG A 29 7.97 -8.28 11.65
C ARG A 29 7.32 -9.65 11.81
N PHE A 30 7.57 -10.58 10.90
CA PHE A 30 7.05 -11.95 11.00
C PHE A 30 7.57 -12.67 12.25
N ARG A 31 8.84 -12.48 12.61
CA ARG A 31 9.44 -13.03 13.84
C ARG A 31 8.78 -12.47 15.10
N CYS A 32 8.60 -11.15 15.19
CA CYS A 32 7.91 -10.52 16.32
C CYS A 32 6.44 -10.99 16.44
N LEU A 33 5.78 -11.23 15.31
CA LEU A 33 4.41 -11.76 15.27
C LEU A 33 4.33 -13.21 15.80
N LEU A 34 5.32 -14.04 15.47
CA LEU A 34 5.48 -15.40 16.02
C LEU A 34 5.75 -15.40 17.53
N GLU A 35 6.58 -14.49 18.03
CA GLU A 35 6.85 -14.34 19.47
C GLU A 35 5.58 -13.99 20.25
N ASN A 36 4.77 -13.06 19.71
CA ASN A 36 3.46 -12.71 20.29
C ASN A 36 2.46 -13.89 20.30
N MET A 37 2.50 -14.75 19.29
CA MET A 37 1.63 -15.94 19.22
C MET A 37 2.00 -16.99 20.26
N ASN A 38 3.29 -17.24 20.47
CA ASN A 38 3.74 -18.17 21.51
C ASN A 38 3.41 -17.66 22.93
N HIS A 39 3.38 -16.35 23.13
CA HIS A 39 2.90 -15.77 24.38
C HIS A 39 1.39 -15.99 24.56
N LEU A 40 0.59 -15.81 23.49
CA LEU A 40 -0.86 -16.07 23.53
C LEU A 40 -1.18 -17.53 23.92
N PHE A 41 -0.49 -18.50 23.31
CA PHE A 41 -0.71 -19.91 23.64
C PHE A 41 -0.35 -20.23 25.09
N ARG A 42 0.79 -19.71 25.59
CA ARG A 42 1.15 -19.84 27.01
C ARG A 42 0.12 -19.24 27.96
N LYS A 43 -0.48 -18.11 27.58
CA LYS A 43 -1.54 -17.47 28.36
C LYS A 43 -2.86 -18.27 28.35
N LEU A 44 -3.19 -18.92 27.23
CA LEU A 44 -4.34 -19.82 27.16
C LEU A 44 -4.14 -21.04 28.06
N GLU A 45 -2.95 -21.64 28.02
CA GLU A 45 -2.59 -22.76 28.89
C GLU A 45 -2.63 -22.37 30.37
N SER A 46 -2.14 -21.17 30.74
CA SER A 46 -2.25 -20.68 32.13
C SER A 46 -3.70 -20.43 32.58
N ASN A 47 -4.62 -20.24 31.64
CA ASN A 47 -6.04 -20.09 31.90
C ASN A 47 -6.80 -21.43 31.87
N GLY A 48 -6.10 -22.56 31.80
CA GLY A 48 -6.70 -23.90 31.75
C GLY A 48 -7.29 -24.28 30.40
N VAL A 49 -7.04 -23.50 29.34
CA VAL A 49 -7.49 -23.80 27.97
C VAL A 49 -6.36 -24.52 27.24
N SER A 50 -6.61 -25.77 26.83
CA SER A 50 -5.63 -26.48 26.00
C SER A 50 -5.47 -25.77 24.66
N ALA A 51 -4.23 -25.37 24.36
CA ALA A 51 -3.84 -24.79 23.09
C ALA A 51 -3.58 -25.84 22.00
N THR A 52 -3.68 -27.13 22.34
CA THR A 52 -3.32 -28.24 21.45
C THR A 52 -4.38 -29.33 21.45
N THR A 53 -4.48 -30.02 20.31
CA THR A 53 -5.41 -31.13 20.07
C THR A 53 -4.74 -32.49 20.28
N GLY A 54 -3.41 -32.51 20.50
CA GLY A 54 -2.60 -33.72 20.58
C GLY A 54 -2.21 -34.30 19.22
N ASN A 55 -2.72 -33.73 18.11
CA ASN A 55 -2.32 -34.07 16.76
C ASN A 55 -1.43 -32.97 16.19
N GLU A 56 -0.13 -33.25 16.08
CA GLU A 56 0.88 -32.28 15.65
C GLU A 56 0.57 -31.64 14.28
N LYS A 57 0.00 -32.40 13.33
CA LYS A 57 -0.36 -31.87 12.00
C LYS A 57 -1.49 -30.85 12.11
N ILE A 58 -2.51 -31.15 12.92
CA ILE A 58 -3.65 -30.25 13.15
C ILE A 58 -3.17 -29.02 13.92
N ASP A 59 -2.37 -29.19 14.96
CA ASP A 59 -1.85 -28.10 15.78
C ASP A 59 -0.98 -27.16 14.97
N LYS A 60 -0.13 -27.69 14.07
CA LYS A 60 0.65 -26.88 13.13
C LYS A 60 -0.25 -26.11 12.17
N LEU A 61 -1.24 -26.77 11.56
CA LEU A 61 -2.19 -26.11 10.66
C LEU A 61 -2.93 -24.96 11.36
N MET A 62 -3.41 -25.18 12.59
CA MET A 62 -4.11 -24.17 13.38
C MET A 62 -3.20 -22.98 13.71
N LYS A 63 -1.96 -23.24 14.13
CA LYS A 63 -0.96 -22.19 14.40
C LYS A 63 -0.66 -21.37 13.14
N ASP A 64 -0.43 -22.05 12.02
CA ASP A 64 -0.15 -21.41 10.73
C ASP A 64 -1.35 -20.56 10.26
N ALA A 65 -2.58 -21.08 10.38
CA ALA A 65 -3.80 -20.36 10.03
C ALA A 65 -4.00 -19.09 10.88
N ILE A 66 -3.77 -19.17 12.20
CA ILE A 66 -3.90 -18.00 13.08
C ILE A 66 -2.84 -16.93 12.73
N ILE A 67 -1.61 -17.33 12.40
CA ILE A 67 -0.55 -16.39 11.98
C ILE A 67 -0.96 -15.67 10.69
N VAL A 68 -1.48 -16.40 9.70
CA VAL A 68 -1.96 -15.84 8.44
C VAL A 68 -3.12 -14.88 8.68
N LEU A 69 -4.13 -15.29 9.46
CA LEU A 69 -5.28 -14.45 9.81
C LEU A 69 -4.83 -13.15 10.50
N ARG A 70 -3.94 -13.25 11.50
CA ARG A 70 -3.43 -12.09 12.22
C ARG A 70 -2.65 -11.14 11.31
N THR A 71 -1.90 -11.69 10.35
CA THR A 71 -1.20 -10.90 9.33
C THR A 71 -2.21 -10.13 8.47
N HIS A 72 -3.27 -10.78 7.99
CA HIS A 72 -4.31 -10.13 7.21
C HIS A 72 -5.02 -9.01 7.98
N LEU A 73 -5.35 -9.23 9.26
CA LEU A 73 -5.97 -8.20 10.11
C LEU A 73 -5.07 -6.97 10.26
N ILE A 74 -3.76 -7.16 10.43
CA ILE A 74 -2.80 -6.05 10.52
C ILE A 74 -2.71 -5.28 9.19
N GLU A 75 -2.68 -5.97 8.05
CA GLU A 75 -2.67 -5.29 6.75
C GLU A 75 -3.97 -4.50 6.52
N LEU A 76 -5.13 -5.07 6.87
CA LEU A 76 -6.41 -4.35 6.81
C LEU A 76 -6.41 -3.10 7.70
N GLN A 77 -5.85 -3.18 8.90
CA GLN A 77 -5.74 -2.03 9.78
C GLN A 77 -4.87 -0.90 9.18
N LYS A 78 -3.79 -1.24 8.47
CA LYS A 78 -2.99 -0.24 7.74
C LYS A 78 -3.78 0.38 6.59
N VAL A 79 -4.55 -0.43 5.86
CA VAL A 79 -5.42 0.06 4.77
C VAL A 79 -6.45 1.04 5.33
N ALA A 80 -7.05 0.73 6.48
CA ALA A 80 -7.98 1.64 7.15
C ALA A 80 -7.31 2.99 7.50
N SER A 81 -6.12 2.96 8.12
CA SER A 81 -5.38 4.21 8.41
C SER A 81 -5.02 5.00 7.15
N LEU A 82 -4.62 4.33 6.07
CA LEU A 82 -4.36 4.99 4.78
C LEU A 82 -5.62 5.62 4.18
N ALA A 83 -6.77 4.97 4.33
CA ALA A 83 -8.05 5.50 3.86
C ALA A 83 -8.47 6.76 4.66
N GLU A 84 -8.27 6.78 5.97
CA GLU A 84 -8.52 7.95 6.81
C GLU A 84 -7.58 9.12 6.46
N ASP A 85 -6.29 8.84 6.25
CA ASP A 85 -5.29 9.81 5.81
C ASP A 85 -5.67 10.39 4.44
N PHE A 86 -6.07 9.52 3.51
CA PHE A 86 -6.51 9.93 2.18
C PHE A 86 -7.74 10.82 2.27
N HIS A 87 -8.77 10.39 3.01
CA HIS A 87 -10.00 11.17 3.20
C HIS A 87 -9.70 12.55 3.77
N THR A 88 -8.86 12.62 4.81
CA THR A 88 -8.48 13.88 5.46
C THR A 88 -7.76 14.82 4.49
N LYS A 89 -6.76 14.33 3.76
CA LYS A 89 -5.98 15.12 2.80
C LYS A 89 -6.84 15.55 1.61
N TYR A 90 -7.69 14.67 1.11
CA TYR A 90 -8.61 14.95 0.02
C TYR A 90 -9.59 16.07 0.42
N LEU A 91 -10.21 15.99 1.60
CA LEU A 91 -11.13 17.00 2.08
C LEU A 91 -10.43 18.36 2.31
N GLN A 92 -9.20 18.36 2.82
CA GLN A 92 -8.40 19.58 2.95
C GLN A 92 -8.07 20.20 1.58
N ALA A 93 -7.66 19.39 0.60
CA ALA A 93 -7.36 19.87 -0.74
C ALA A 93 -8.60 20.43 -1.45
N LEU A 94 -9.75 19.77 -1.28
CA LEU A 94 -11.02 20.21 -1.82
C LEU A 94 -11.44 21.56 -1.21
N ARG A 95 -11.39 21.69 0.12
CA ARG A 95 -11.67 22.97 0.79
C ARG A 95 -10.77 24.10 0.32
N LYS A 96 -9.46 23.84 0.18
CA LYS A 96 -8.50 24.82 -0.33
C LYS A 96 -8.85 25.26 -1.76
N ARG A 97 -9.21 24.33 -2.65
CA ARG A 97 -9.64 24.66 -4.02
C ARG A 97 -10.93 25.48 -4.02
N VAL A 98 -11.96 25.05 -3.28
CA VAL A 98 -13.22 25.82 -3.19
C VAL A 98 -12.99 27.22 -2.61
N SER A 99 -12.18 27.36 -1.55
CA SER A 99 -11.84 28.67 -1.00
C SER A 99 -11.03 29.51 -1.98
N HIS A 100 -10.13 28.90 -2.76
CA HIS A 100 -9.42 29.58 -3.84
C HIS A 100 -10.39 30.05 -4.93
N ASP A 101 -11.31 29.20 -5.38
CA ASP A 101 -12.29 29.53 -6.43
C ASP A 101 -13.28 30.62 -5.95
N VAL A 102 -13.61 30.66 -4.65
CA VAL A 102 -14.43 31.71 -4.04
C VAL A 102 -13.66 33.02 -3.85
N LEU A 103 -12.36 32.97 -3.48
CA LEU A 103 -11.51 34.16 -3.29
C LEU A 103 -11.03 34.76 -4.61
N VAL A 104 -10.73 33.94 -5.60
CA VAL A 104 -10.40 34.37 -6.97
C VAL A 104 -11.67 34.84 -7.68
N GLY A 105 -12.84 34.46 -7.17
CA GLY A 105 -14.12 34.67 -7.82
C GLY A 105 -14.18 33.83 -9.09
N SER A 106 -15.39 33.56 -9.56
CA SER A 106 -15.59 33.26 -10.96
C SER A 106 -15.27 34.52 -11.77
N THR A 107 -13.98 34.90 -11.86
CA THR A 107 -13.50 35.93 -12.77
C THR A 107 -13.68 35.39 -14.18
N GLY A 108 -14.84 35.71 -14.73
CA GLY A 108 -14.99 35.77 -16.17
C GLY A 108 -13.94 36.68 -16.77
N ASP A 109 -13.66 36.36 -18.03
CA ASP A 109 -12.96 37.15 -19.05
C ASP A 109 -11.44 36.99 -19.14
N SER A 110 -11.00 36.01 -19.94
CA SER A 110 -10.15 36.30 -21.10
C SER A 110 -10.13 35.10 -22.06
N ASP A 111 -10.80 35.31 -23.17
CA ASP A 111 -10.69 34.66 -24.48
C ASP A 111 -9.22 34.37 -24.85
N ASP A 112 -8.84 33.12 -25.15
CA ASP A 112 -7.83 32.80 -26.18
C ASP A 112 -7.78 31.29 -26.54
N ASP A 113 -8.17 31.02 -27.79
CA ASP A 113 -7.81 29.91 -28.67
C ASP A 113 -8.02 28.44 -28.23
N LEU A 114 -9.22 27.94 -28.55
CA LEU A 114 -9.46 26.53 -28.87
C LEU A 114 -8.72 26.14 -30.16
N ALA A 115 -7.44 25.79 -30.04
CA ALA A 115 -6.74 25.03 -31.08
C ALA A 115 -7.26 23.58 -31.10
N GLU A 116 -8.27 23.34 -31.96
CA GLU A 116 -8.75 22.02 -32.40
C GLU A 116 -7.57 21.18 -32.95
N PRO A 117 -7.22 20.02 -32.37
CA PRO A 117 -6.32 19.09 -33.03
C PRO A 117 -7.15 18.20 -33.96
N GLY A 118 -7.07 18.58 -35.24
CA GLY A 118 -7.47 17.87 -36.46
C GLY A 118 -8.02 16.45 -36.32
N ARG A 119 -9.28 16.30 -36.74
CA ARG A 119 -9.90 15.03 -37.12
C ARG A 119 -9.07 14.29 -38.18
N PRO A 120 -8.70 13.02 -37.98
CA PRO A 120 -8.28 12.15 -39.07
C PRO A 120 -9.48 11.38 -39.65
N ASP A 121 -9.62 11.50 -40.98
CA ASP A 121 -10.23 10.60 -41.97
C ASP A 121 -11.39 9.66 -41.58
N GLU A 122 -12.53 9.84 -42.24
CA GLU A 122 -13.33 8.69 -42.68
C GLU A 122 -13.84 8.89 -44.11
N VAL A 123 -13.04 8.41 -45.07
CA VAL A 123 -13.52 8.05 -46.41
C VAL A 123 -14.28 6.74 -46.27
N ARG A 124 -15.60 6.76 -46.49
CA ARG A 124 -16.36 5.54 -46.75
C ARG A 124 -17.37 5.75 -47.89
N ASN A 125 -17.07 5.05 -48.98
CA ASN A 125 -17.88 4.84 -50.17
C ASN A 125 -19.23 4.15 -49.89
N VAL A 126 -20.04 4.14 -50.95
CA VAL A 126 -21.18 3.23 -51.30
C VAL A 126 -22.54 3.84 -50.90
N THR A 127 -23.48 4.13 -51.81
CA THR A 127 -23.85 3.52 -53.10
C THR A 127 -24.33 4.59 -54.09
#